data_AF-A0A967MUK0-F1
#
_entry.id   AF-A0A967MUK0-F1
#
_cell.length_a   1.000
_cell.length_b   1.000
_cell.length_c   1.000
_cell.angle_alpha   90.00
_cell.angle_beta   90.00
_cell.angle_gamma   90.00
#
_symmetry.space_group_name_H-M   'P 1'
#
loop_
_entity.id
_entity.type
_entity.pdbx_description
1 polymer ?
#
loop_
_entity_poly.entity_id
_entity_poly.type
_entity_poly.pdbx_seq_one_letter_code
_entity_poly.pdbx_strand_id
1 'polypeptide(L)' 'MLGFDIEDWRKRRLLEGLDDIGLTLRHADDIRAYEERRRREAPWLFPGPPK' A
#
# COMPACT_ATOMS: atom_id res chain seq x y z
N MET A 1 -28.79 -1.71 -26.90
CA MET A 1 -27.45 -1.24 -26.50
C MET A 1 -27.17 -1.81 -25.13
N LEU A 2 -26.18 -2.69 -24.98
CA LEU A 2 -25.76 -3.12 -23.64
C LEU A 2 -25.03 -1.96 -22.98
N GLY A 3 -25.50 -1.51 -21.81
CA GLY A 3 -24.79 -0.51 -21.02
C GLY A 3 -23.53 -1.12 -20.44
N PHE A 4 -22.39 -0.43 -20.58
CA PHE A 4 -21.16 -0.78 -19.88
C PHE A 4 -21.21 -0.13 -18.50
N ASP A 5 -21.90 -0.80 -17.57
CA ASP A 5 -22.01 -0.35 -16.19
C ASP A 5 -20.94 -1.08 -15.36
N ILE A 6 -20.12 -0.31 -14.64
CA ILE A 6 -19.10 -0.83 -13.75
C ILE A 6 -19.14 -0.06 -12.45
N GLU A 7 -18.90 -0.76 -11.35
CA GLU A 7 -18.82 -0.15 -10.02
C GLU A 7 -17.82 1.01 -10.00
N ASP A 8 -18.18 2.11 -9.33
CA ASP A 8 -17.39 3.35 -9.30
C ASP A 8 -15.94 3.14 -8.83
N TRP A 9 -15.73 2.24 -7.88
CA TRP A 9 -14.40 1.91 -7.39
C TRP A 9 -13.53 1.20 -8.43
N ARG A 10 -14.13 0.39 -9.31
CA ARG A 10 -13.43 -0.26 -10.43
C ARG A 10 -13.10 0.75 -11.50
N LYS A 11 -14.04 1.64 -11.81
CA LYS A 11 -13.83 2.74 -12.75
C LYS A 11 -12.65 3.61 -12.30
N ARG A 12 -12.61 3.98 -11.03
CA ARG A 12 -11.50 4.74 -10.44
C ARG A 12 -10.16 4.02 -10.59
N ARG A 13 -10.11 2.73 -10.24
CA ARG A 13 -8.89 1.92 -10.40
C ARG A 13 -8.41 1.89 -11.85
N LEU A 14 -9.32 1.69 -12.81
CA LEU A 14 -9.00 1.68 -14.24
C LEU A 14 -8.50 3.05 -14.74
N LEU A 15 -9.16 4.14 -14.34
CA LEU A 15 -8.79 5.49 -14.76
C LEU A 15 -7.47 5.97 -14.16
N GLU A 16 -7.20 5.63 -12.89
CA GLU A 16 -5.98 6.02 -12.17
C GLU A 16 -4.83 5.01 -12.36
N GLY A 17 -5.05 3.91 -13.10
CA GLY A 17 -4.05 2.86 -13.31
C GLY A 17 -3.67 2.09 -12.03
N LEU A 18 -4.61 1.96 -11.08
CA LEU A 18 -4.35 1.33 -9.79
C LEU A 18 -4.67 -0.16 -9.79
N ASP A 19 -3.69 -0.95 -9.41
CA ASP A 19 -3.85 -2.31 -8.93
C ASP A 19 -3.73 -2.37 -7.39
N ASP A 20 -3.76 -3.57 -6.81
CA ASP A 20 -3.63 -3.74 -5.36
C ASP A 20 -2.25 -3.31 -4.84
N ILE A 21 -1.20 -3.40 -5.67
CA ILE A 21 0.16 -2.93 -5.34
C ILE A 21 0.16 -1.40 -5.29
N GLY A 22 -0.36 -0.73 -6.31
CA GLY A 22 -0.46 0.72 -6.40
C GLY A 22 -1.30 1.32 -5.28
N LEU A 23 -2.37 0.65 -4.86
CA LEU A 23 -3.14 1.05 -3.67
C LEU A 23 -2.31 0.93 -2.39
N THR A 24 -1.55 -0.16 -2.24
CA THR A 24 -0.67 -0.34 -1.08
C THR A 24 0.44 0.72 -1.06
N LEU A 25 1.03 1.04 -2.21
CA LEU A 25 2.10 2.03 -2.35
C LEU A 25 1.66 3.46 -1.99
N ARG A 26 0.36 3.78 -2.05
CA ARG A 26 -0.15 5.08 -1.55
C ARG A 26 0.09 5.28 -0.06
N HIS A 27 0.31 4.21 0.69
CA HIS A 27 0.59 4.24 2.12
C HIS A 27 2.08 4.02 2.43
N ALA A 28 2.97 4.06 1.44
CA ALA A 28 4.38 3.75 1.63
C ALA A 28 5.05 4.62 2.70
N ASP A 29 4.72 5.92 2.76
CA ASP A 29 5.29 6.83 3.74
C ASP A 29 4.75 6.57 5.16
N ASP A 30 3.45 6.29 5.29
CA ASP A 30 2.83 5.90 6.56
C ASP A 30 3.42 4.59 7.09
N ILE A 31 3.60 3.61 6.21
CA ILE A 31 4.23 2.32 6.52
C ILE A 31 5.66 2.57 6.99
N ARG A 32 6.45 3.40 6.29
CA ARG A 32 7.83 3.72 6.69
C ARG A 32 7.88 4.39 8.06
N ALA A 33 7.03 5.38 8.31
CA ALA A 33 6.96 6.07 9.60
C ALA A 33 6.56 5.12 10.74
N TYR A 34 5.61 4.22 10.49
CA TYR A 34 5.25 3.17 11.43
C TYR A 34 6.44 2.23 11.72
N GLU A 35 7.13 1.75 10.70
CA GLU A 35 8.27 0.85 10.85
C GLU A 35 9.44 1.50 11.61
N GLU A 36 9.75 2.78 11.34
CA GLU A 36 10.78 3.52 12.06
C GLU A 36 10.47 3.64 13.55
N ARG A 37 9.21 3.91 13.90
CA ARG A 37 8.76 3.92 15.29
C ARG A 37 8.87 2.51 15.90
N ARG A 38 8.40 1.49 15.18
CA ARG A 38 8.45 0.10 15.64
C ARG A 38 9.86 -0.43 15.87
N ARG A 39 10.85 -0.01 15.07
CA ARG A 39 12.27 -0.37 15.30
C ARG A 39 12.76 0.09 16.67
N ARG A 40 12.22 1.18 17.21
CA ARG A 40 12.56 1.70 18.55
C ARG A 40 11.78 0.99 19.66
N GLU A 41 10.49 0.73 19.44
CA GLU A 41 9.61 0.10 20.42
C GLU A 41 9.85 -1.41 20.58
N ALA A 42 10.16 -2.10 19.48
CA ALA A 42 10.30 -3.55 19.41
C ALA A 42 11.53 -3.94 18.58
N PRO A 43 12.76 -3.60 19.05
CA PRO A 43 13.99 -3.83 18.28
C PRO A 43 14.24 -5.31 17.94
N TRP A 44 13.74 -6.25 18.76
CA TRP A 44 13.86 -7.69 18.52
C TRP A 44 13.05 -8.21 17.32
N LEU A 45 12.11 -7.41 16.79
CA LEU A 45 11.31 -7.77 15.62
C LEU A 45 12.08 -7.58 14.30
N PHE A 46 13.13 -6.76 14.32
CA PHE A 46 13.87 -6.41 13.12
C PHE A 46 15.18 -7.20 13.10
N PRO A 47 15.48 -7.95 12.01
CA PRO A 47 16.76 -8.61 11.90
C PRO A 47 17.88 -7.56 11.94
N GLY A 48 18.97 -7.89 12.62
CA GLY A 48 20.19 -7.09 12.57
C GLY A 48 20.71 -6.99 11.12
N PRO A 49 21.66 -6.07 10.86
CA PRO A 49 22.25 -5.94 9.53
C PRO A 49 22.77 -7.31 9.02
N PRO A 50 22.67 -7.58 7.71
CA PRO A 50 23.21 -8.81 7.15
C PRO A 50 24.71 -8.93 7.50
N LYS A 51 25.14 -10.14 7.88
CA LYS A 51 26.54 -10.47 8.17
C LYS A 51 27.38 -10.52 6.90
#